data_AF-D2PUX6-F1
#
_entry.id   AF-D2PUX6-F1
#
_cell.length_a   1.000
_cell.length_b   1.000
_cell.length_c   1.000
_cell.angle_alpha   90.00
_cell.angle_beta   90.00
_cell.angle_gamma   90.00
#
_symmetry.space_group_name_H-M   'P 1'
#
loop_
_entity.id
_entity.type
_entity.pdbx_description
1 polymer ?
#
loop_
_entity_poly.entity_id
_entity_poly.type
_entity_poly.pdbx_seq_one_letter_code
_entity_poly.pdbx_strand_id
1 'polypeptide(L)'
;MADQKQKAGAFDIRVVIAALIGLYGVVLTILGIIADPQEIAKADGLNINLWGGIAMLVFAALFVLWARIRPIVVPADPAAPAERE
;
A
#
# COMPACT_ATOMS: atom_id res chain seq x y z
N MET A 1 -23.70 7.38 26.36
CA MET A 1 -22.23 7.34 26.55
C MET A 1 -21.62 7.12 25.18
N ALA A 2 -20.68 7.97 24.79
CA ALA A 2 -20.21 8.06 23.40
C ALA A 2 -19.45 6.78 22.99
N ASP A 3 -19.96 6.14 21.95
CA ASP A 3 -19.38 5.00 21.23
C ASP A 3 -17.97 5.35 20.74
N GLN A 4 -16.93 4.94 21.49
CA GLN A 4 -15.55 5.10 21.04
C GLN A 4 -15.23 4.03 20.00
N LYS A 5 -15.56 4.33 18.74
CA LYS A 5 -15.00 3.64 17.57
C LYS A 5 -13.49 3.85 17.51
N GLN A 6 -12.73 2.94 18.11
CA GLN A 6 -11.30 2.85 17.82
C GLN A 6 -11.13 2.39 16.37
N LYS A 7 -10.60 3.27 15.52
CA LYS A 7 -10.11 2.87 14.20
C LYS A 7 -8.91 1.96 14.45
N ALA A 8 -9.03 0.66 14.22
CA ALA A 8 -7.88 -0.23 14.04
C ALA A 8 -7.15 0.07 12.71
N GLY A 9 -7.04 1.35 12.34
CA GLY A 9 -6.64 1.79 11.01
C GLY A 9 -5.13 1.75 10.77
N ALA A 10 -4.32 1.61 11.82
CA ALA A 10 -2.86 1.58 11.71
C ALA A 10 -2.33 0.23 11.19
N PHE A 11 -3.12 -0.85 11.26
CA PHE A 11 -2.75 -2.20 10.81
C PHE A 11 -3.63 -2.71 9.65
N ASP A 12 -4.09 -1.82 8.78
CA ASP A 12 -4.72 -2.25 7.53
C ASP A 12 -3.64 -2.81 6.58
N ILE A 13 -3.71 -4.10 6.31
CA ILE A 13 -2.77 -4.81 5.44
C ILE A 13 -2.66 -4.15 4.05
N ARG A 14 -3.72 -3.50 3.56
CA ARG A 14 -3.70 -2.81 2.25
C ARG A 14 -2.77 -1.61 2.26
N VAL A 15 -2.69 -0.90 3.38
CA VAL A 15 -1.78 0.25 3.52
C VAL A 15 -0.34 -0.23 3.61
N VAL A 16 -0.09 -1.32 4.35
CA VAL A 16 1.25 -1.93 4.44
C VAL A 16 1.72 -2.43 3.07
N ILE A 17 0.88 -3.18 2.35
CA ILE A 17 1.17 -3.66 0.99
C ILE A 17 1.42 -2.48 0.05
N ALA A 18 0.57 -1.45 0.08
CA ALA A 18 0.73 -0.28 -0.77
C ALA A 18 2.03 0.49 -0.47
N ALA A 19 2.44 0.61 0.79
CA ALA A 19 3.68 1.26 1.16
C ALA A 19 4.91 0.48 0.66
N LEU A 20 4.92 -0.84 0.84
CA LEU A 20 6.03 -1.69 0.38
C LEU A 20 6.15 -1.71 -1.16
N ILE A 21 5.03 -1.92 -1.86
CA ILE A 21 4.98 -1.89 -3.33
C ILE A 21 5.31 -0.49 -3.84
N GLY A 22 4.74 0.55 -3.22
CA GLY A 22 4.99 1.94 -3.61
C GLY A 22 6.46 2.32 -3.47
N LEU A 23 7.10 1.95 -2.36
CA LEU A 23 8.53 2.22 -2.14
C LEU A 23 9.40 1.56 -3.22
N TYR A 24 9.17 0.28 -3.50
CA TYR A 24 9.92 -0.41 -4.56
C TYR A 24 9.60 0.15 -5.95
N GLY A 25 8.33 0.51 -6.21
CA GLY A 25 7.91 1.18 -7.44
C GLY A 25 8.61 2.52 -7.65
N VAL A 26 8.82 3.32 -6.59
CA VAL A 26 9.63 4.55 -6.66
C VAL A 26 11.07 4.22 -7.03
N VAL A 27 11.70 3.24 -6.39
CA VAL A 27 13.08 2.82 -6.71
C VAL A 27 13.19 2.41 -8.17
N LEU A 28 12.29 1.55 -8.67
CA LEU A 28 12.29 1.12 -10.06
C LEU A 28 12.05 2.28 -11.04
N THR A 29 11.15 3.20 -10.70
CA THR A 29 10.89 4.37 -11.54
C THR A 29 12.13 5.24 -11.65
N ILE A 30 12.85 5.48 -10.54
CA ILE A 30 14.11 6.23 -10.54
C ILE A 30 15.15 5.50 -11.38
N LEU A 31 15.36 4.20 -11.16
CA LEU A 31 16.29 3.38 -11.93
C LEU A 31 15.93 3.35 -13.43
N GLY A 32 14.64 3.39 -13.76
CA GLY A 32 14.15 3.51 -15.12
C GLY A 32 14.47 4.87 -15.73
N ILE A 33 14.27 5.97 -15.01
CA ILE A 33 14.56 7.34 -15.50
C ILE A 33 16.04 7.53 -15.80
N ILE A 34 16.93 6.95 -14.98
CA ILE A 34 18.39 7.06 -15.16
C ILE A 34 19.01 5.87 -15.90
N ALA A 35 18.19 5.02 -16.52
CA ALA A 35 18.67 3.78 -17.14
C ALA A 35 19.61 4.05 -18.32
N ASP A 36 20.69 3.26 -18.39
CA ASP A 36 21.62 3.28 -19.53
C ASP A 36 20.95 2.65 -20.77
N PRO A 37 21.10 3.24 -21.98
CA PRO A 37 20.63 2.65 -23.22
C PRO A 37 21.06 1.18 -23.45
N GLN A 38 22.25 0.78 -22.96
CA GLN A 38 22.71 -0.60 -23.06
C GLN A 38 21.85 -1.56 -22.24
N GLU A 39 21.35 -1.14 -21.08
CA GLU A 39 20.44 -1.96 -20.26
C GLU A 39 19.06 -2.07 -20.91
N ILE A 40 18.57 -0.97 -21.50
CA ILE A 40 17.30 -0.94 -22.24
C ILE A 40 17.36 -1.85 -23.48
N ALA A 41 18.51 -1.89 -24.17
CA ALA A 41 18.71 -2.74 -25.34
C ALA A 41 18.62 -4.24 -25.02
N LYS A 42 18.95 -4.66 -23.79
CA LYS A 42 18.79 -6.07 -23.35
C LYS A 42 17.33 -6.52 -23.32
N ALA A 43 16.41 -5.57 -23.29
CA ALA A 43 14.96 -5.77 -23.22
C ALA A 43 14.26 -5.28 -24.50
N ASP A 44 14.89 -5.41 -25.67
CA ASP A 44 14.34 -5.03 -26.97
C ASP A 44 13.89 -3.56 -27.03
N GLY A 45 14.67 -2.67 -26.41
CA GLY A 45 14.36 -1.24 -26.36
C GLY A 45 13.34 -0.85 -25.27
N LEU A 46 12.81 -1.80 -24.51
CA LEU A 46 11.85 -1.52 -23.43
C LEU A 46 12.55 -1.27 -22.10
N ASN A 47 12.24 -0.14 -21.50
CA ASN A 47 12.68 0.16 -20.14
C ASN A 47 11.79 -0.55 -19.11
N ILE A 48 12.13 -1.80 -18.79
CA ILE A 48 11.36 -2.66 -17.88
C ILE A 48 11.24 -2.02 -16.49
N ASN A 49 12.32 -1.42 -15.98
CA ASN A 49 12.32 -0.77 -14.67
C ASN A 49 11.31 0.38 -14.62
N LEU A 50 11.27 1.22 -15.67
CA LEU A 50 10.34 2.34 -15.73
C LEU A 50 8.89 1.86 -15.81
N TRP A 51 8.56 0.97 -16.75
CA TRP A 51 7.20 0.45 -16.90
C TRP A 51 6.72 -0.32 -15.67
N GLY A 52 7.57 -1.17 -15.10
CA GLY A 52 7.29 -1.89 -13.86
C GLY A 52 7.08 -0.94 -12.69
N GLY A 53 7.97 0.04 -12.53
CA GLY A 53 7.85 1.08 -11.50
C GLY A 53 6.54 1.84 -11.59
N ILE A 54 6.18 2.34 -12.78
CA ILE A 54 4.92 3.05 -13.00
C ILE A 54 3.71 2.16 -12.70
N ALA A 55 3.71 0.90 -13.16
CA ALA A 55 2.63 -0.03 -12.88
C ALA A 55 2.47 -0.28 -11.36
N MET A 56 3.58 -0.44 -10.63
CA MET A 56 3.58 -0.61 -9.17
C MET A 56 3.06 0.64 -8.45
N LEU A 57 3.43 1.84 -8.91
CA LEU A 57 2.93 3.10 -8.32
C LEU A 57 1.43 3.27 -8.54
N VAL A 58 0.92 2.96 -9.74
CA VAL A 58 -0.52 2.98 -10.02
C VAL A 58 -1.24 1.99 -9.12
N PHE A 59 -0.74 0.75 -8.99
CA PHE A 59 -1.32 -0.26 -8.12
C PHE A 59 -1.35 0.17 -6.64
N ALA A 60 -0.24 0.72 -6.13
CA ALA A 60 -0.15 1.23 -4.77
C ALA A 60 -1.15 2.38 -4.53
N ALA A 61 -1.27 3.32 -5.47
CA ALA A 61 -2.24 4.42 -5.38
C ALA A 61 -3.69 3.90 -5.33
N LEU A 62 -4.03 2.89 -6.14
CA LEU A 62 -5.34 2.25 -6.10
C LEU A 62 -5.61 1.57 -4.75
N PHE A 63 -4.62 0.91 -4.16
CA PHE A 63 -4.78 0.28 -2.83
C PHE A 63 -5.00 1.30 -1.73
N VAL A 64 -4.22 2.39 -1.72
CA VAL A 64 -4.40 3.48 -0.75
C VAL A 64 -5.78 4.12 -0.90
N LEU A 65 -6.19 4.39 -2.15
CA LEU A 65 -7.52 4.94 -2.44
C LEU A 65 -8.62 4.00 -1.94
N TRP A 66 -8.50 2.69 -2.19
CA TRP A 66 -9.46 1.70 -1.73
C TRP A 66 -9.52 1.59 -0.21
N ALA A 67 -8.38 1.56 0.47
CA ALA A 67 -8.31 1.55 1.94
C ALA A 67 -8.97 2.80 2.53
N ARG A 68 -8.81 3.96 1.87
CA ARG A 68 -9.43 5.22 2.28
C ARG A 68 -10.94 5.25 2.06
N ILE A 69 -11.45 4.67 0.95
CA ILE A 69 -12.89 4.59 0.66
C ILE A 69 -13.58 3.54 1.54
N ARG A 70 -12.88 2.45 1.91
CA ARG A 70 -13.45 1.33 2.68
C ARG A 70 -12.60 1.03 3.92
N PRO A 71 -12.61 1.90 4.94
CA PRO A 71 -11.82 1.70 6.15
C PRO A 71 -12.33 0.51 6.97
N ILE A 72 -11.41 -0.30 7.50
CA ILE A 72 -11.74 -1.39 8.44
C ILE A 72 -11.97 -0.78 9.82
N VAL A 73 -13.14 -1.07 10.41
CA VAL A 73 -13.51 -0.66 11.77
C VAL A 73 -13.53 -1.90 12.63
N VAL A 74 -12.73 -1.92 13.71
CA VAL A 74 -12.81 -2.96 14.73
C VAL A 74 -13.80 -2.47 15.79
N PRO A 75 -14.87 -3.22 16.11
CA PRO A 75 -15.75 -2.90 17.22
C PRO A 75 -14.96 -2.91 18.52
N ALA A 76 -15.09 -1.85 19.33
CA ALA A 76 -14.67 -1.91 20.73
C ALA A 76 -15.66 -2.82 21.45
N ASP A 77 -15.16 -3.94 22.00
CA ASP A 77 -15.98 -4.94 22.68
C ASP A 77 -16.69 -4.32 23.91
N PRO A 78 -18.03 -4.20 23.93
CA PRO A 78 -18.77 -3.81 25.11
C PRO A 78 -19.23 -5.09 25.83
N ALA A 79 -18.50 -5.44 26.89
CA ALA A 79 -18.82 -6.43 27.94
C ALA A 79 -17.91 -7.67 27.95
N ALA A 80 -16.76 -7.53 28.61
CA ALA A 80 -16.44 -8.53 29.62
C ALA A 80 -17.51 -8.37 30.72
N PRO A 81 -18.35 -9.39 31.00
CA PRO A 81 -19.27 -9.34 32.12
C PRO A 81 -18.43 -9.08 33.37
N ALA A 82 -18.91 -8.17 34.23
CA ALA A 82 -18.46 -8.15 35.60
C ALA A 82 -18.81 -9.52 36.19
N GLU A 83 -17.86 -10.45 36.17
CA GLU A 83 -17.93 -11.64 37.01
C GLU A 83 -17.93 -11.12 38.45
N ARG A 84 -19.14 -11.12 39.00
CA ARG A 84 -19.39 -11.04 40.43
C ARG A 84 -19.01 -12.42 40.96
N GLU A 85 -18.00 -12.47 41.82
CA GLU A 85 -18.01 -13.06 43.17
C GLU A 85 -16.60 -13.04 43.77
#